data_AF-A0A9E5LF24-F1
#
_entry.id   AF-A0A9E5LF24-F1
#
_cell.length_a   1.000
_cell.length_b   1.000
_cell.length_c   1.000
_cell.angle_alpha   90.00
_cell.angle_beta   90.00
_cell.angle_gamma   90.00
#
_symmetry.space_group_name_H-M   'P 1'
#
loop_
_entity.id
_entity.type
_entity.pdbx_description
1 polymer ?
#
loop_
_entity_poly.entity_id
_entity_poly.type
_entity_poly.pdbx_seq_one_letter_code
_entity_poly.pdbx_strand_id
1 'polypeptide(L)'
;MSDDPLMGVALWCKDIFPQGEFDGFYRKLVNHAVNYIERDPNQLVITFDNLAEACGRHYARDAWATKFIGDNGWSHVGIFAGVTTWFRDQRLIDYLLNLKAEGLFRYYANVALAGTSMGAFGALAFAHLAPGSAVIAFSPQTTLDQSIAPWDRRFGRV
;
A
#
# COMPACT_ATOMS: atom_id res chain seq x y z
N MET A 1 -2.55 -19.47 -29.51
CA MET A 1 -1.96 -18.51 -28.57
C MET A 1 -2.75 -17.22 -28.74
N SER A 2 -3.54 -16.80 -27.75
CA SER A 2 -4.20 -15.50 -27.81
C SER A 2 -3.16 -14.43 -27.49
N ASP A 3 -2.99 -13.47 -28.38
CA ASP A 3 -2.30 -12.22 -28.07
C ASP A 3 -3.21 -11.41 -27.14
N ASP A 4 -3.07 -11.61 -25.82
CA ASP A 4 -3.72 -10.71 -24.86
C ASP A 4 -2.99 -9.34 -24.95
N PRO A 5 -3.65 -8.29 -25.45
CA PRO A 5 -3.02 -6.97 -25.63
C PRO A 5 -2.60 -6.32 -24.31
N LEU A 6 -3.06 -6.86 -23.17
CA LEU A 6 -2.69 -6.41 -21.83
C LEU A 6 -1.57 -7.26 -21.21
N MET A 7 -0.93 -8.17 -21.97
CA MET A 7 0.27 -8.86 -21.50
C MET A 7 1.35 -7.87 -21.10
N GLY A 8 1.89 -8.03 -19.89
CA GLY A 8 2.91 -7.13 -19.34
C GLY A 8 2.37 -5.81 -18.78
N VAL A 9 1.05 -5.64 -18.63
CA VAL A 9 0.46 -4.51 -17.88
C VAL A 9 0.22 -4.95 -16.43
N ALA A 10 0.48 -4.06 -15.46
CA ALA A 10 0.21 -4.30 -14.04
C ALA A 10 -1.29 -4.53 -13.80
N LEU A 11 -1.65 -5.44 -12.89
CA LEU A 11 -3.03 -5.81 -12.60
C LEU A 11 -3.88 -4.59 -12.22
N TRP A 12 -3.37 -3.73 -11.33
CA TRP A 12 -4.11 -2.53 -10.93
C TRP A 12 -4.45 -1.61 -12.11
N CYS A 13 -3.55 -1.54 -13.10
CA CYS A 13 -3.75 -0.71 -14.28
C CYS A 13 -4.82 -1.33 -15.19
N LYS A 14 -4.81 -2.66 -15.35
CA LYS A 14 -5.89 -3.39 -16.04
C LYS A 14 -7.24 -3.23 -15.34
N ASP A 15 -7.25 -3.06 -14.03
CA ASP A 15 -8.51 -2.92 -13.29
C ASP A 15 -9.15 -1.54 -13.48
N ILE A 16 -8.35 -0.47 -13.53
CA ILE A 16 -8.88 0.92 -13.44
C ILE A 16 -8.67 1.78 -14.68
N PHE A 17 -8.05 1.25 -15.75
CA PHE A 17 -7.95 2.00 -17.00
C PHE A 17 -9.34 2.27 -17.59
N PRO A 18 -9.50 3.14 -18.61
CA PRO A 18 -10.83 3.56 -19.08
C PRO A 18 -11.77 2.45 -19.57
N GLN A 19 -11.28 1.24 -19.86
CA GLN A 19 -12.09 0.06 -20.18
C GLN A 19 -11.94 -1.07 -19.14
N GLY A 20 -11.35 -0.77 -17.99
CA GLY A 20 -11.27 -1.65 -16.84
C GLY A 20 -12.62 -1.78 -16.15
N GLU A 21 -12.75 -2.83 -15.34
CA GLU A 21 -14.00 -3.17 -14.67
C GLU A 21 -14.31 -2.26 -13.48
N PHE A 22 -13.28 -1.70 -12.84
CA PHE A 22 -13.40 -1.04 -11.55
C PHE A 22 -13.00 0.42 -11.60
N ASP A 23 -13.64 1.23 -10.77
CA ASP A 23 -13.19 2.59 -10.49
C ASP A 23 -11.95 2.59 -9.58
N GLY A 24 -11.20 3.69 -9.63
CA GLY A 24 -10.03 3.85 -8.76
C GLY A 24 -9.11 4.97 -9.20
N PHE A 25 -7.89 4.96 -8.67
CA PHE A 25 -6.87 5.93 -9.04
C PHE A 25 -5.45 5.38 -8.91
N TYR A 26 -4.52 6.05 -9.59
CA TYR A 26 -3.08 5.93 -9.34
C TYR A 26 -2.49 7.33 -9.13
N ARG A 27 -1.82 7.53 -8.00
CA ARG A 27 -1.18 8.79 -7.63
C ARG A 27 0.31 8.59 -7.42
N LYS A 28 1.12 9.10 -8.36
CA LYS A 28 2.56 9.23 -8.16
C LYS A 28 2.88 10.34 -7.15
N LEU A 29 3.72 10.02 -6.18
CA LEU A 29 4.38 10.97 -5.27
C LEU A 29 5.88 11.01 -5.62
N VAL A 30 6.71 11.60 -4.75
CA VAL A 30 8.17 11.70 -5.02
C VAL A 30 8.82 10.32 -4.93
N ASN A 31 8.75 9.72 -3.74
CA ASN A 31 9.40 8.46 -3.40
C ASN A 31 8.41 7.28 -3.29
N HIS A 32 7.14 7.54 -3.54
CA HIS A 32 6.06 6.58 -3.38
C HIS A 32 5.05 6.73 -4.52
N ALA A 33 4.17 5.74 -4.63
CA ALA A 33 2.91 5.92 -5.31
C ALA A 33 1.81 5.27 -4.48
N VAL A 34 0.57 5.66 -4.72
CA VAL A 34 -0.59 5.01 -4.12
C VAL A 34 -1.55 4.66 -5.24
N ASN A 35 -2.00 3.41 -5.30
CA ASN A 35 -3.16 3.06 -6.10
C ASN A 35 -4.37 2.80 -5.19
N TYR A 36 -5.54 2.89 -5.78
CA TYR A 36 -6.80 2.48 -5.19
C TYR A 36 -7.63 1.79 -6.27
N ILE A 37 -8.26 0.67 -5.90
CA ILE A 37 -9.15 -0.11 -6.75
C ILE A 37 -10.40 -0.41 -5.93
N GLU A 38 -11.55 0.06 -6.40
CA GLU A 38 -12.84 -0.09 -5.74
C GLU A 38 -13.57 -1.33 -6.25
N ARG A 39 -13.44 -2.44 -5.51
CA ARG A 39 -14.12 -3.71 -5.79
C ARG A 39 -15.27 -3.91 -4.80
N ASP A 40 -15.05 -4.68 -3.73
CA ASP A 40 -16.06 -4.93 -2.68
C ASP A 40 -16.11 -3.78 -1.65
N PRO A 41 -17.25 -3.09 -1.48
CA PRO A 41 -17.42 -2.02 -0.49
C PRO A 41 -17.37 -2.53 0.97
N ASN A 42 -17.43 -3.84 1.23
CA ASN A 42 -17.37 -4.38 2.59
C ASN A 42 -15.95 -4.63 3.11
N GLN A 43 -14.97 -4.80 2.22
CA GLN A 43 -13.61 -5.17 2.58
C GLN A 43 -12.57 -4.34 1.83
N LEU A 44 -11.84 -3.51 2.58
CA LEU A 44 -10.64 -2.83 2.11
C LEU A 44 -9.39 -3.49 2.67
N VAL A 45 -8.43 -3.77 1.79
CA VAL A 45 -7.08 -4.16 2.19
C VAL A 45 -6.12 -3.05 1.79
N ILE A 46 -5.29 -2.62 2.74
CA ILE A 46 -4.25 -1.61 2.54
C ILE A 46 -2.90 -2.31 2.64
N THR A 47 -2.09 -2.26 1.58
CA THR A 47 -0.78 -2.93 1.59
C THR A 47 0.38 -1.97 1.39
N PHE A 48 1.49 -2.30 2.03
CA PHE A 48 2.73 -1.53 1.94
C PHE A 48 3.81 -2.43 1.36
N ASP A 49 4.51 -1.93 0.34
CA ASP A 49 5.58 -2.68 -0.28
C ASP A 49 6.72 -3.02 0.69
N ASN A 50 7.35 -4.15 0.43
CA ASN A 50 8.53 -4.57 1.16
C ASN A 50 9.80 -4.04 0.50
N LEU A 51 10.95 -4.34 1.10
CA LEU A 51 12.25 -3.88 0.60
C LEU A 51 12.65 -4.50 -0.74
N ALA A 52 12.19 -5.72 -1.06
CA ALA A 52 12.48 -6.41 -2.32
C ALA A 52 11.67 -5.81 -3.48
N GLU A 53 10.46 -5.34 -3.19
CA GLU A 53 9.63 -4.57 -4.10
C GLU A 53 10.17 -3.14 -4.25
N ALA A 54 10.62 -2.53 -3.15
CA ALA A 54 11.26 -1.24 -3.17
C ALA A 54 12.50 -1.25 -4.08
N CYS A 55 12.73 -0.16 -4.82
CA CYS A 55 13.84 0.00 -5.76
C CYS A 55 13.80 -0.89 -7.02
N GLY A 56 12.74 -1.66 -7.24
CA GLY A 56 12.51 -2.37 -8.50
C GLY A 56 12.36 -1.41 -9.69
N ARG A 57 13.10 -1.63 -10.78
CA ARG A 57 13.03 -0.83 -12.01
C ARG A 57 12.27 -1.56 -13.12
N HIS A 58 11.00 -1.85 -12.89
CA HIS A 58 10.11 -2.44 -13.89
C HIS A 58 8.80 -1.66 -13.94
N TYR A 59 8.29 -1.42 -15.15
CA TYR A 59 7.07 -0.64 -15.39
C TYR A 59 5.80 -1.44 -15.06
N ALA A 60 5.85 -2.75 -15.30
CA ALA A 60 4.77 -3.70 -15.02
C ALA A 60 4.81 -4.12 -13.55
N ARG A 61 4.50 -3.18 -12.65
CA ARG A 61 4.62 -3.39 -11.21
C ARG A 61 3.27 -3.32 -10.51
N ASP A 62 2.99 -4.35 -9.74
CA ASP A 62 1.88 -4.39 -8.79
C ASP A 62 2.34 -4.02 -7.38
N ALA A 63 1.42 -3.50 -6.58
CA ALA A 63 1.65 -3.36 -5.15
C ALA A 63 1.73 -4.75 -4.50
N TRP A 64 2.37 -4.82 -3.34
CA TRP A 64 2.46 -6.06 -2.61
C TRP A 64 1.07 -6.68 -2.37
N ALA A 65 0.95 -7.97 -2.68
CA ALA A 65 -0.26 -8.78 -2.59
C ALA A 65 -1.45 -8.41 -3.50
N THR A 66 -1.28 -7.54 -4.52
CA THR A 66 -2.37 -7.16 -5.45
C THR A 66 -3.14 -8.37 -5.99
N LYS A 67 -2.44 -9.40 -6.50
CA LYS A 67 -3.11 -10.58 -7.08
C LYS A 67 -4.00 -11.28 -6.06
N PHE A 68 -3.48 -11.55 -4.86
CA PHE A 68 -4.24 -12.24 -3.81
C PHE A 68 -5.51 -11.46 -3.42
N ILE A 69 -5.38 -10.13 -3.31
CA ILE A 69 -6.50 -9.25 -2.97
C ILE A 69 -7.54 -9.24 -4.09
N GLY A 70 -7.09 -9.13 -5.34
CA GLY A 70 -7.94 -9.18 -6.53
C GLY A 70 -8.66 -10.53 -6.70
N ASP A 71 -7.97 -11.64 -6.49
CA ASP A 71 -8.57 -13.00 -6.55
C ASP A 71 -9.70 -13.19 -5.53
N ASN A 72 -9.68 -12.44 -4.41
CA ASN A 72 -10.75 -12.46 -3.40
C ASN A 72 -11.82 -11.37 -3.63
N GLY A 73 -11.69 -10.53 -4.66
CA GLY A 73 -12.64 -9.46 -4.99
C GLY A 73 -12.62 -8.27 -4.04
N TRP A 74 -11.61 -8.13 -3.19
CA TRP A 74 -11.56 -7.05 -2.19
C TRP A 74 -11.07 -5.72 -2.79
N SER A 75 -11.55 -4.61 -2.23
CA SER A 75 -10.99 -3.29 -2.53
C SER A 75 -9.55 -3.19 -2.02
N HIS A 76 -8.71 -2.46 -2.75
CA HIS A 76 -7.27 -2.41 -2.49
C HIS A 76 -6.74 -0.98 -2.49
N VAL A 77 -6.03 -0.59 -1.44
CA VAL A 77 -5.09 0.55 -1.48
C VAL A 77 -3.67 -0.01 -1.40
N GLY A 78 -2.91 0.07 -2.49
CA GLY A 78 -1.52 -0.34 -2.55
C GLY A 78 -0.59 0.87 -2.43
N ILE A 79 0.29 0.86 -1.43
CA ILE A 79 1.31 1.88 -1.20
C ILE A 79 2.64 1.38 -1.72
N PHE A 80 3.07 1.98 -2.84
CA PHE A 80 4.30 1.65 -3.51
C PHE A 80 5.48 2.37 -2.88
N ALA A 81 6.59 1.65 -2.67
CA ALA A 81 7.87 2.25 -2.27
C ALA A 81 8.82 2.35 -3.47
N GLY A 82 9.36 3.53 -3.74
CA GLY A 82 10.42 3.75 -4.73
C GLY A 82 11.84 3.72 -4.14
N VAL A 83 11.96 4.00 -2.84
CA VAL A 83 13.20 3.97 -2.04
C VAL A 83 12.87 3.59 -0.59
N THR A 84 13.90 3.25 0.20
CA THR A 84 13.76 2.89 1.62
C THR A 84 13.53 4.12 2.51
N THR A 85 12.29 4.60 2.58
CA THR A 85 11.87 5.73 3.45
C THR A 85 11.15 5.28 4.72
N TRP A 86 10.90 3.98 4.88
CA TRP A 86 10.02 3.43 5.91
C TRP A 86 8.61 4.03 5.92
N PHE A 87 8.14 4.54 4.78
CA PHE A 87 6.85 5.21 4.65
C PHE A 87 6.70 6.42 5.59
N ARG A 88 7.82 7.04 5.98
CA ARG A 88 7.85 8.24 6.84
C ARG A 88 7.99 9.55 6.06
N ASP A 89 7.98 9.49 4.74
CA ASP A 89 7.96 10.67 3.87
C ASP A 89 6.70 11.51 4.13
N GLN A 90 6.88 12.79 4.47
CA GLN A 90 5.78 13.68 4.84
C GLN A 90 4.72 13.78 3.74
N ARG A 91 5.11 13.76 2.45
CA ARG A 91 4.13 13.85 1.34
C ARG A 91 3.23 12.62 1.26
N LEU A 92 3.76 11.44 1.61
CA LEU A 92 2.94 10.23 1.71
C LEU A 92 2.00 10.33 2.91
N ILE A 93 2.51 10.74 4.08
CA ILE A 93 1.71 10.90 5.29
C ILE A 93 0.55 11.86 5.04
N ASP A 94 0.81 13.05 4.51
CA ASP A 94 -0.21 14.06 4.21
C ASP A 94 -1.25 13.53 3.23
N TYR A 95 -0.80 12.81 2.19
CA TYR A 95 -1.71 12.26 1.19
C TYR A 95 -2.66 11.21 1.79
N LEU A 96 -2.15 10.28 2.62
CA LEU A 96 -2.98 9.28 3.28
C LEU A 96 -3.92 9.91 4.33
N LEU A 97 -3.49 10.97 5.02
CA LEU A 97 -4.35 11.74 5.92
C LEU A 97 -5.46 12.48 5.16
N ASN A 98 -5.19 12.98 3.96
CA ASN A 98 -6.22 13.59 3.12
C ASN A 98 -7.25 12.55 2.66
N LEU A 99 -6.83 11.37 2.21
CA LEU A 99 -7.75 10.27 1.89
C LEU A 99 -8.63 9.88 3.09
N LYS A 100 -8.05 9.89 4.31
CA LYS A 100 -8.81 9.69 5.54
C LYS A 100 -9.85 10.80 5.74
N ALA A 101 -9.47 12.06 5.56
CA ALA A 101 -10.36 13.20 5.72
C ALA A 101 -11.50 13.20 4.69
N GLU A 102 -11.21 12.77 3.46
CA GLU A 102 -12.19 12.56 2.39
C GLU A 102 -13.13 11.37 2.68
N GLY A 103 -12.76 10.52 3.62
CA GLY A 103 -13.61 9.45 4.13
C GLY A 103 -13.41 8.09 3.47
N LEU A 104 -12.36 7.92 2.66
CA LEU A 104 -12.07 6.67 1.95
C LEU A 104 -12.13 5.46 2.89
N PHE A 105 -11.41 5.51 4.01
CA PHE A 105 -11.29 4.36 4.91
C PHE A 105 -12.54 4.05 5.73
N ARG A 106 -13.35 5.08 6.05
CA ARG A 106 -14.59 4.93 6.83
C ARG A 106 -15.79 4.47 6.00
N TYR A 107 -15.62 4.40 4.68
CA TYR A 107 -16.62 3.84 3.77
C TYR A 107 -16.75 2.31 3.91
N TYR A 108 -15.68 1.65 4.34
CA TYR A 108 -15.59 0.19 4.39
C TYR A 108 -15.97 -0.38 5.76
N ALA A 109 -16.74 -1.47 5.75
CA ALA A 109 -17.11 -2.18 6.98
C ALA A 109 -15.90 -2.85 7.65
N ASN A 110 -15.02 -3.46 6.86
CA ASN A 110 -13.81 -4.12 7.32
C ASN A 110 -12.59 -3.52 6.63
N VAL A 111 -11.58 -3.16 7.43
CA VAL A 111 -10.30 -2.66 6.93
C VAL A 111 -9.18 -3.51 7.50
N ALA A 112 -8.32 -4.02 6.62
CA ALA A 112 -7.09 -4.71 6.98
C ALA A 112 -5.88 -3.94 6.44
N LEU A 113 -4.85 -3.76 7.25
CA LEU A 113 -3.54 -3.28 6.81
C LEU A 113 -2.56 -4.45 6.83
N ALA A 114 -1.73 -4.59 5.80
CA ALA A 114 -0.79 -5.70 5.72
C ALA A 114 0.55 -5.30 5.10
N GLY A 115 1.60 -5.98 5.53
CA GLY A 115 2.93 -5.83 4.95
C GLY A 115 3.96 -6.72 5.61
N THR A 116 5.17 -6.71 5.06
CA THR A 116 6.33 -7.47 5.59
C THR A 116 7.55 -6.57 5.78
N SER A 117 8.29 -6.76 6.87
CA SER A 117 9.48 -5.96 7.22
C SER A 117 9.18 -4.46 7.24
N MET A 118 9.79 -3.65 6.36
CA MET A 118 9.47 -2.23 6.16
C MET A 118 7.97 -2.00 5.88
N GLY A 119 7.33 -2.86 5.09
CA GLY A 119 5.89 -2.78 4.81
C GLY A 119 5.06 -3.07 6.06
N ALA A 120 5.50 -3.99 6.91
CA ALA A 120 4.81 -4.29 8.17
C ALA A 120 4.91 -3.11 9.15
N PHE A 121 6.05 -2.41 9.17
CA PHE A 121 6.18 -1.15 9.88
C PHE A 121 5.20 -0.10 9.34
N GLY A 122 5.08 0.05 8.02
CA GLY A 122 4.10 0.93 7.39
C GLY A 122 2.66 0.61 7.82
N ALA A 123 2.28 -0.66 7.77
CA ALA A 123 0.96 -1.13 8.21
C ALA A 123 0.67 -0.77 9.68
N LEU A 124 1.65 -0.95 10.57
CA LEU A 124 1.51 -0.57 11.99
C LEU A 124 1.42 0.96 12.16
N ALA A 125 2.28 1.72 11.48
CA ALA A 125 2.35 3.17 11.61
C ALA A 125 1.07 3.87 11.11
N PHE A 126 0.41 3.30 10.11
CA PHE A 126 -0.80 3.85 9.49
C PHE A 126 -2.11 3.19 9.94
N ALA A 127 -2.09 2.26 10.91
CA ALA A 127 -3.31 1.64 11.43
C ALA A 127 -4.35 2.66 11.95
N HIS A 128 -3.86 3.80 12.45
CA HIS A 128 -4.70 4.91 12.91
C HIS A 128 -5.54 5.60 11.80
N LEU A 129 -5.28 5.29 10.52
CA LEU A 129 -6.09 5.80 9.41
C LEU A 129 -7.50 5.21 9.42
N ALA A 130 -7.64 3.97 9.87
CA ALA A 130 -8.89 3.24 9.99
C ALA A 130 -9.00 2.64 11.41
N PRO A 131 -9.53 3.39 12.39
CA PRO A 131 -9.74 2.86 13.74
C PRO A 131 -10.58 1.59 13.72
N GLY A 132 -10.14 0.55 14.45
CA GLY A 132 -10.79 -0.77 14.46
C GLY A 132 -10.31 -1.73 13.37
N SER A 133 -9.36 -1.32 12.52
CA SER A 133 -8.74 -2.19 11.52
C SER A 133 -7.94 -3.35 12.12
N ALA A 134 -7.85 -4.44 11.36
CA ALA A 134 -6.91 -5.52 11.63
C ALA A 134 -5.55 -5.20 10.98
N VAL A 135 -4.45 -5.56 11.65
CA VAL A 135 -3.09 -5.40 11.08
C VAL A 135 -2.40 -6.76 11.00
N ILE A 136 -2.00 -7.14 9.78
CA ILE A 136 -1.24 -8.36 9.49
C ILE A 136 0.21 -7.98 9.23
N ALA A 137 1.03 -8.03 10.27
CA ALA A 137 2.42 -7.57 10.25
C ALA A 137 3.41 -8.76 10.23
N PHE A 138 4.07 -9.00 9.10
CA PHE A 138 5.08 -10.05 8.98
C PHE A 138 6.48 -9.51 9.30
N SER A 139 7.14 -10.09 10.30
CA SER A 139 8.49 -9.68 10.75
C SER A 139 8.68 -8.17 10.91
N PRO A 140 7.79 -7.46 11.64
CA PRO A 140 7.81 -6.01 11.70
C PRO A 140 9.00 -5.48 12.49
N GLN A 141 9.40 -4.25 12.14
CA GLN A 141 9.96 -3.32 13.10
C GLN A 141 8.79 -2.56 13.72
N THR A 142 8.75 -2.44 15.04
CA THR A 142 7.63 -1.77 15.74
C THR A 142 7.92 -0.29 15.99
N THR A 143 9.18 0.11 16.02
CA THR A 143 9.60 1.50 16.19
C THR A 143 10.90 1.78 15.43
N LEU A 144 11.02 3.02 14.95
CA LEU A 144 12.27 3.61 14.44
C LEU A 144 12.79 4.71 15.38
N ASP A 145 12.06 4.95 16.47
CA ASP A 145 12.37 5.99 17.44
C ASP A 145 13.53 5.54 18.33
N GLN A 146 14.69 6.19 18.15
CA GLN A 146 15.89 5.92 18.94
C GLN A 146 15.74 6.30 20.42
N SER A 147 14.74 7.10 20.79
CA SER A 147 14.42 7.33 22.21
C SER A 147 13.78 6.10 22.87
N ILE A 148 13.07 5.28 22.09
CA ILE A 148 12.43 4.04 22.56
C ILE A 148 13.41 2.86 22.45
N ALA A 149 14.16 2.79 21.35
CA ALA A 149 15.12 1.70 21.08
C ALA A 149 16.53 2.24 20.74
N PRO A 150 17.25 2.84 21.71
CA PRO A 150 18.55 3.50 21.46
C PRO A 150 19.68 2.55 21.03
N TRP A 151 19.52 1.26 21.29
CA TRP A 151 20.45 0.22 20.87
C TRP A 151 20.28 -0.15 19.38
N ASP A 152 19.14 0.17 18.77
CA ASP A 152 18.88 -0.14 17.36
C ASP A 152 19.42 0.95 16.45
N ARG A 153 20.61 0.70 15.88
CA ARG A 153 21.31 1.62 14.97
C ARG A 153 21.10 1.30 13.50
N ARG A 154 20.26 0.31 13.17
CA ARG A 154 20.03 -0.14 11.79
C ARG A 154 19.35 0.93 10.94
N PHE A 155 18.54 1.77 11.58
CA PHE A 155 17.72 2.79 10.94
C PHE A 155 18.25 4.16 11.37
N GLY A 156 19.24 4.67 10.63
CA GLY A 156 19.69 6.06 10.74
C GLY A 156 18.59 7.04 10.29
N ARG A 157 18.76 8.35 10.54
CA ARG A 157 17.73 9.41 10.36
C ARG A 157 16.73 9.11 9.25
N VAL A 158 15.59 8.54 9.65
CA VAL A 158 14.38 8.36 8.85
C VAL A 158 13.52 9.60 9.00
#